data_AF-A0AAE2JXP2-F1
#
_entry.id   AF-A0AAE2JXP2-F1
#
_cell.length_a   1.000
_cell.length_b   1.000
_cell.length_c   1.000
_cell.angle_alpha   90.00
_cell.angle_beta   90.00
_cell.angle_gamma   90.00
#
_symmetry.space_group_name_H-M   'P 1'
#
loop_
_entity.id
_entity.type
_entity.pdbx_description
1 polymer ?
#
loop_
_entity_poly.entity_id
_entity_poly.type
_entity_poly.pdbx_seq_one_letter_code
_entity_poly.pdbx_strand_id
1 'polypeptide(L)'
;MAIGFSLGAVNVNSQNTNCVIAIGENQLNGYAAHRKVNNGIGFLSGNVLNQANVTSVFDPDGVDSLMNSLNFSPAVQNQAL
;
A
#
# COMPACT_ATOMS: atom_id res chain seq x y z
N MET A 1 13.91 18.23 22.57
CA MET A 1 12.75 18.45 23.45
C MET A 1 11.52 18.10 22.64
N ALA A 2 10.98 16.90 22.83
CA ALA A 2 9.73 16.51 22.19
C ALA A 2 8.58 17.27 22.85
N ILE A 3 7.81 18.00 22.05
CA ILE A 3 6.49 18.45 22.47
C ILE A 3 5.58 17.22 22.37
N GLY A 4 5.02 16.82 23.51
CA GLY A 4 3.93 15.85 23.53
C GLY A 4 2.77 16.42 22.73
N PHE A 5 2.32 15.70 21.72
CA PHE A 5 1.16 16.07 20.93
C PHE A 5 0.05 15.05 21.16
N SER A 6 -1.19 15.53 21.24
CA SER A 6 -2.37 14.67 21.35
C SER A 6 -2.99 14.49 19.98
N LEU A 7 -3.11 13.25 19.53
CA LEU A 7 -3.88 12.89 18.34
C LEU A 7 -5.31 12.58 18.74
N GLY A 8 -6.26 13.37 18.21
CA GLY A 8 -7.69 13.18 18.48
C GLY A 8 -8.26 11.90 17.87
N ALA A 9 -8.13 11.73 16.56
CA ALA A 9 -8.47 10.48 15.87
C ALA A 9 -7.78 10.41 14.51
N VAL A 10 -7.45 9.20 14.07
CA VAL A 10 -7.03 8.92 12.70
C VAL A 10 -8.07 8.00 12.09
N ASN A 11 -8.96 8.58 11.29
CA ASN A 11 -10.04 7.84 10.65
C ASN A 11 -9.64 7.49 9.23
N VAL A 12 -9.42 6.21 8.97
CA VAL A 12 -9.05 5.71 7.65
C VAL A 12 -10.21 4.87 7.13
N ASN A 13 -10.87 5.39 6.10
CA ASN A 13 -12.02 4.73 5.47
C ASN A 13 -11.58 3.55 4.59
N SER A 14 -10.42 3.67 3.94
CA SER A 14 -9.83 2.58 3.18
C SER A 14 -8.34 2.77 2.97
N GLN A 15 -7.67 1.64 2.88
CA GLN A 15 -6.26 1.49 2.61
C GLN A 15 -6.13 0.33 1.61
N ASN A 16 -5.41 0.56 0.51
CA ASN A 16 -5.18 -0.46 -0.51
C ASN A 16 -3.68 -0.80 -0.58
N THR A 17 -3.28 -1.72 -1.44
CA THR A 17 -1.92 -2.26 -1.47
C THR A 17 -0.84 -1.18 -1.56
N ASN A 18 0.25 -1.39 -0.81
CA ASN A 18 1.33 -0.42 -0.58
C ASN A 18 0.93 0.83 0.22
N CYS A 19 0.06 0.70 1.23
CA CYS A 19 -0.28 1.82 2.10
C CYS A 19 0.36 1.71 3.49
N VAL A 20 0.68 2.87 4.06
CA VAL A 20 1.20 3.00 5.41
C VAL A 20 0.64 4.27 6.03
N ILE A 21 0.24 4.18 7.30
CA ILE A 21 -0.05 5.35 8.14
C ILE A 21 1.09 5.41 9.14
N ALA A 22 1.96 6.40 9.01
CA ALA A 22 3.11 6.59 9.88
C ALA A 22 2.96 7.92 10.62
N ILE A 23 3.11 7.88 11.94
CA ILE A 23 2.91 9.02 12.84
C ILE A 23 4.11 9.09 13.80
N GLY A 24 4.63 10.30 14.02
CA GLY A 24 5.88 10.49 14.75
C GLY A 24 7.09 10.26 13.85
N GLU A 25 8.25 10.01 14.46
CA GLU A 25 9.48 9.72 13.73
C GLU A 25 9.45 8.31 13.16
N ASN A 26 9.54 8.22 11.83
CA ASN A 26 9.46 6.97 11.12
C ASN A 26 10.48 6.96 9.98
N GLN A 27 11.25 5.88 9.91
CA GLN A 27 12.10 5.58 8.76
C GLN A 27 11.54 4.36 8.02
N LEU A 28 10.95 4.61 6.86
CA LEU A 28 10.34 3.58 6.00
C LEU A 28 11.28 3.20 4.85
N ASN A 29 12.54 2.89 5.18
CA ASN A 29 13.49 2.48 4.16
C ASN A 29 13.21 1.05 3.68
N GLY A 30 13.37 0.79 2.39
CA GLY A 30 12.99 -0.52 1.84
C GLY A 30 11.50 -0.72 1.69
N TYR A 31 10.69 0.30 2.00
CA TYR A 31 9.25 0.23 1.79
C TYR A 31 8.93 0.20 0.29
N ALA A 32 8.62 -0.99 -0.19
CA ALA A 32 8.22 -1.25 -1.56
C ALA A 32 7.11 -2.31 -1.55
N ALA A 33 6.20 -2.20 -2.49
CA ALA A 33 5.28 -3.28 -2.81
C ALA A 33 5.38 -3.58 -4.28
N HIS A 34 5.45 -4.87 -4.59
CA HIS A 34 5.36 -5.38 -5.94
C HIS A 34 4.06 -6.14 -6.05
N ARG A 35 3.28 -5.84 -7.09
CA ARG A 35 1.98 -6.46 -7.26
C ARG A 35 1.63 -6.52 -8.74
N LYS A 36 1.33 -7.72 -9.21
CA LYS A 36 0.56 -7.90 -10.44
C LYS A 36 -0.89 -8.19 -10.05
N VAL A 37 -1.82 -7.63 -10.82
CA VAL A 37 -3.25 -7.69 -10.53
C VAL A 37 -4.02 -7.83 -11.83
N ASN A 38 -4.85 -8.86 -11.91
CA ASN A 38 -5.78 -9.10 -13.01
C ASN A 38 -7.20 -9.04 -12.48
N ASN A 39 -7.71 -7.83 -12.29
CA ASN A 39 -9.02 -7.63 -11.70
C ASN A 39 -10.06 -7.31 -12.77
N GLY A 40 -11.18 -8.05 -12.74
CA GLY A 40 -12.33 -7.81 -13.60
C GLY A 40 -13.05 -6.52 -13.20
N ILE A 41 -13.96 -6.59 -12.22
CA ILE A 41 -14.67 -5.42 -11.68
C ILE A 41 -13.80 -4.51 -10.79
N GLY A 42 -12.46 -4.59 -10.90
CA GLY A 42 -11.53 -3.72 -10.17
C GLY A 42 -11.49 -3.95 -8.66
N PHE A 43 -11.31 -2.85 -7.91
CA PHE A 43 -11.32 -2.80 -6.44
C PHE A 43 -12.41 -1.84 -5.98
N LEU A 44 -13.38 -2.32 -5.20
CA LEU A 44 -14.47 -1.53 -4.64
C LEU A 44 -14.14 -1.27 -3.17
N SER A 45 -14.29 -0.03 -2.71
CA SER A 45 -14.04 0.31 -1.32
C SER A 45 -14.95 1.42 -0.81
N GLY A 46 -15.36 1.31 0.46
CA GLY A 46 -16.44 2.11 1.04
C GLY A 46 -17.82 1.52 0.75
N ASN A 47 -18.86 2.36 0.85
CA ASN A 47 -20.24 1.94 0.60
C ASN A 47 -20.51 1.89 -0.92
N VAL A 48 -20.51 0.67 -1.50
CA VAL A 48 -20.65 0.48 -2.94
C VAL A 48 -21.77 -0.51 -3.24
N LEU A 49 -22.73 -0.07 -4.06
CA LEU A 49 -23.75 -0.93 -4.67
C LEU A 49 -23.37 -1.17 -6.12
N ASN A 50 -23.08 -2.43 -6.46
CA ASN A 50 -22.70 -2.83 -7.80
C ASN A 50 -23.62 -3.96 -8.29
N GLN A 51 -24.32 -3.77 -9.40
CA GLN A 51 -25.34 -4.72 -9.90
C GLN A 51 -25.25 -4.87 -11.42
N ALA A 52 -25.55 -6.08 -11.90
CA ALA A 52 -25.61 -6.46 -13.32
C ALA A 52 -24.28 -6.35 -14.11
N ASN A 53 -23.15 -6.68 -13.48
CA ASN A 53 -21.86 -6.71 -14.17
C ASN A 53 -21.42 -8.14 -14.52
N VAL A 54 -20.82 -8.29 -15.70
CA VAL A 54 -20.10 -9.50 -16.11
C VAL A 54 -18.68 -9.09 -16.45
N THR A 55 -17.69 -9.80 -15.90
CA THR A 55 -16.28 -9.55 -16.21
C THR A 55 -15.56 -10.84 -16.53
N SER A 56 -14.88 -10.85 -17.68
CA SER A 56 -13.94 -11.89 -18.08
C SER A 56 -12.54 -11.29 -18.07
N VAL A 57 -11.62 -11.93 -17.37
CA VAL A 57 -10.21 -11.52 -17.33
C VAL A 57 -9.39 -12.70 -17.83
N PHE A 58 -8.70 -12.48 -18.94
CA PHE A 58 -7.85 -13.47 -19.55
C PHE A 58 -6.43 -12.91 -19.59
N ASP A 59 -5.53 -13.52 -18.82
CA ASP A 59 -4.12 -13.18 -18.76
C ASP A 59 -3.28 -14.40 -19.15
N PRO A 60 -3.01 -14.59 -20.45
CA PRO A 60 -2.31 -15.77 -20.97
C PRO A 60 -0.80 -15.55 -21.05
N ASP A 61 -0.19 -14.94 -20.04
CA ASP A 61 1.27 -14.80 -20.02
C ASP A 61 1.96 -16.06 -19.45
N GLY A 62 2.96 -16.57 -20.18
CA GLY A 62 3.71 -17.78 -19.80
C GLY A 62 4.75 -17.55 -18.69
N VAL A 63 5.09 -16.30 -18.42
CA VAL A 63 5.92 -15.88 -17.29
C VAL A 63 5.28 -14.63 -16.70
N ASP A 64 4.76 -14.77 -15.49
CA ASP A 64 4.25 -13.67 -14.69
C ASP A 64 5.43 -12.76 -14.26
N SER A 65 5.17 -11.45 -14.18
CA SER A 65 6.10 -10.36 -13.84
C SER A 65 7.32 -10.83 -13.03
N LEU A 66 8.53 -10.62 -13.57
CA LEU A 66 9.77 -10.76 -12.80
C LEU A 66 9.79 -9.64 -11.74
N MET A 67 9.11 -9.86 -10.62
CA MET A 67 9.13 -8.98 -9.45
C MET A 67 10.54 -9.04 -8.85
N ASN A 68 11.45 -8.28 -9.43
CA ASN A 68 12.83 -8.20 -8.98
C ASN A 68 12.89 -7.35 -7.70
N SER A 69 13.16 -8.00 -6.57
CA SER A 69 13.32 -7.38 -5.24
C SER A 69 14.79 -7.05 -4.95
N LEU A 70 15.55 -6.54 -5.91
CA LEU A 70 16.86 -5.92 -5.64
C LEU A 70 16.65 -4.53 -5.02
N ASN A 71 16.05 -4.48 -3.83
CA ASN A 71 15.91 -3.23 -3.09
C ASN A 71 17.12 -3.06 -2.16
N PHE A 72 18.17 -2.40 -2.63
CA PHE A 72 19.26 -1.94 -1.76
C PHE A 72 18.76 -0.72 -0.98
N SER A 73 18.36 -0.94 0.26
CA SER A 73 17.81 0.10 1.13
C SER A 73 18.68 0.31 2.37
N PRO A 74 19.86 0.97 2.22
CA PRO A 74 20.71 1.34 3.35
C PRO A 74 20.04 2.44 4.15
N ALA A 75 19.69 2.15 5.40
CA ALA A 75 19.08 3.10 6.33
C ALA A 75 20.13 3.53 7.35
N VAL A 76 20.33 4.83 7.50
CA VAL A 76 20.96 5.41 8.68
C VAL A 76 19.92 6.30 9.36
N GLN A 77 19.41 5.88 10.52
CA GLN A 77 18.50 6.68 11.32
C GLN A 77 19.31 7.62 12.22
N ASN A 78 19.60 8.83 11.74
CA ASN A 78 20.23 9.88 12.54
C ASN A 78 19.22 10.74 13.31
N GLN A 79 17.95 10.31 13.36
CA GLN A 79 16.94 10.98 14.15
C GLN A 79 17.13 10.57 15.61
N ALA A 80 17.66 11.51 16.39
CA ALA A 80 17.72 11.44 17.84
C ALA A 80 16.71 12.45 18.36
N LEU A 81 15.58 11.94 18.85
CA LEU A 81 14.63 12.67 19.69
C LEU A 81 14.24 11.77 20.86
#